data_AF-A0A957UB39-F1
#
_entry.id   AF-A0A957UB39-F1
#
_cell.length_a   1.000
_cell.length_b   1.000
_cell.length_c   1.000
_cell.angle_alpha   90.00
_cell.angle_beta   90.00
_cell.angle_gamma   90.00
#
_symmetry.space_group_name_H-M   'P 1'
#
loop_
_entity.id
_entity.type
_entity.pdbx_description
1 polymer ?
#
loop_
_entity_poly.entity_id
_entity_poly.type
_entity_poly.pdbx_seq_one_letter_code
_entity_poly.pdbx_strand_id
1 'polypeptide(L)'
;MNLATHATAPRWLRLLLLAAAVGGLLLGMWAGLIRLGWPWPVLRPVLPVLHGPLMACGFLGVLIGLERAVGTGWRWAYAGPALVAGGTIVALAGVPGWPGPLLTTLGSLIVTAVLVGLVRIQPALFTATMAVGGAAWVGGNLL
;
A
#
# COMPACT_ATOMS: atom_id res chain seq x y z
N MET A 1 -23.77 -25.53 -2.69
CA MET A 1 -23.18 -24.19 -2.88
C MET A 1 -23.33 -23.42 -1.57
N ASN A 2 -22.39 -23.60 -0.65
CA ASN A 2 -22.47 -22.97 0.67
C ASN A 2 -22.14 -21.49 0.54
N LEU A 3 -23.15 -20.64 0.73
CA LEU A 3 -23.00 -19.21 0.97
C LEU A 3 -22.34 -19.04 2.35
N ALA A 4 -21.04 -19.32 2.44
CA ALA A 4 -20.24 -18.82 3.54
C ALA A 4 -20.35 -17.30 3.47
N THR A 5 -21.02 -16.72 4.44
CA THR A 5 -21.09 -15.28 4.65
C THR A 5 -19.66 -14.78 4.76
N HIS A 6 -19.12 -14.23 3.67
CA HIS A 6 -17.82 -13.57 3.70
C HIS A 6 -17.97 -12.33 4.58
N ALA A 7 -17.74 -12.50 5.89
CA ALA A 7 -17.73 -11.42 6.85
C ALA A 7 -16.62 -10.46 6.45
N THR A 8 -17.00 -9.37 5.80
CA THR A 8 -16.07 -8.28 5.46
C THR A 8 -15.44 -7.74 6.75
N ALA A 9 -14.20 -7.28 6.66
CA ALA A 9 -13.56 -6.61 7.78
C ALA A 9 -14.46 -5.50 8.35
N PRO A 10 -14.39 -5.24 9.67
CA PRO A 10 -15.25 -4.24 10.28
C PRO A 10 -15.03 -2.87 9.63
N ARG A 11 -16.09 -2.06 9.53
CA ARG A 11 -16.06 -0.77 8.82
C ARG A 11 -14.96 0.16 9.32
N TRP A 12 -14.70 0.17 10.63
CA TRP A 12 -13.65 1.01 11.22
C TRP A 12 -12.26 0.67 10.70
N LEU A 13 -11.93 -0.61 10.49
CA LEU A 13 -10.62 -1.02 9.96
C LEU A 13 -10.43 -0.49 8.53
N ARG A 14 -11.48 -0.57 7.71
CA ARG A 14 -11.48 -0.05 6.33
C ARG A 14 -11.25 1.46 6.31
N LEU A 15 -11.94 2.19 7.19
CA LEU A 15 -11.78 3.64 7.31
C LEU A 15 -10.38 4.02 7.80
N LEU A 16 -9.80 3.25 8.73
CA LEU A 16 -8.42 3.48 9.18
C LEU A 16 -7.41 3.27 8.05
N LEU A 17 -7.53 2.19 7.28
CA LEU A 17 -6.63 1.93 6.14
C LEU A 17 -6.80 2.98 5.03
N LEU A 18 -8.03 3.42 4.77
CA LEU A 18 -8.31 4.51 3.84
C LEU A 18 -7.67 5.83 4.32
N ALA A 19 -7.83 6.15 5.60
CA ALA A 19 -7.21 7.33 6.19
C ALA A 19 -5.69 7.27 6.12
N ALA A 20 -5.08 6.09 6.33
CA ALA A 20 -3.65 5.89 6.15
C ALA A 20 -3.20 6.12 4.70
N ALA A 21 -3.95 5.61 3.72
CA ALA A 21 -3.66 5.85 2.30
C ALA A 21 -3.74 7.34 1.94
N VAL A 22 -4.79 8.03 2.37
CA VAL A 22 -4.95 9.48 2.16
C VAL A 22 -3.84 10.26 2.86
N GLY A 23 -3.44 9.86 4.07
CA GLY A 23 -2.30 10.43 4.77
C GLY A 23 -1.00 10.27 3.98
N GLY A 24 -0.76 9.08 3.42
CA GLY A 24 0.36 8.80 2.53
C GLY A 24 0.38 9.69 1.29
N LEU A 25 -0.79 9.90 0.66
CA LEU A 25 -0.93 10.79 -0.49
C LEU A 25 -0.57 12.24 -0.12
N LEU A 26 -1.18 12.77 0.94
CA LEU A 26 -0.98 14.16 1.35
C LEU A 26 0.47 14.41 1.75
N LEU A 27 1.09 13.50 2.51
CA LEU A 27 2.51 13.60 2.87
C LEU A 27 3.43 13.40 1.67
N GLY A 28 3.08 12.51 0.74
CA GLY A 28 3.79 12.32 -0.52
C GLY A 28 3.75 13.56 -1.40
N MET A 29 2.58 14.22 -1.51
CA MET A 29 2.42 15.49 -2.23
C MET A 29 3.24 16.60 -1.57
N TRP A 30 3.19 16.69 -0.23
CA TRP A 30 4.00 17.63 0.54
C TRP A 30 5.50 17.44 0.29
N ALA A 31 5.98 16.20 0.36
CA ALA A 31 7.36 15.83 0.02
C ALA A 31 7.70 16.16 -1.44
N GLY A 32 6.74 15.95 -2.35
CA GLY A 32 6.85 16.25 -3.77
C GLY A 32 7.07 17.73 -4.04
N LEU A 33 6.32 18.62 -3.39
CA LEU A 33 6.53 20.08 -3.49
C LEU A 33 7.96 20.46 -3.10
N ILE A 34 8.47 19.89 -2.00
CA ILE A 34 9.85 20.12 -1.56
C ILE A 34 10.85 19.60 -2.61
N ARG A 35 10.64 18.40 -3.16
CA ARG A 35 11.51 17.83 -4.21
C ARG A 35 11.47 18.62 -5.52
N LEU A 36 10.38 19.31 -5.82
CA LEU A 36 10.25 20.21 -6.96
C LEU A 36 11.02 21.52 -6.78
N GLY A 37 11.63 21.75 -5.61
CA GLY A 37 12.34 23.00 -5.29
C GLY A 37 11.41 24.14 -4.89
N TRP A 38 10.11 23.88 -4.69
CA TRP A 38 9.19 24.87 -4.18
C TRP A 38 9.58 25.23 -2.73
N PRO A 39 9.62 26.52 -2.35
CA PRO A 39 9.97 26.94 -0.99
C PRO A 39 8.85 26.58 -0.03
N TRP A 40 8.85 25.33 0.42
CA TRP A 40 7.81 24.73 1.26
C TRP A 40 8.37 24.30 2.63
N PRO A 41 7.59 24.33 3.73
CA PRO A 41 8.08 23.94 5.04
C PRO A 41 8.46 22.46 5.12
N VAL A 42 9.68 22.19 5.60
CA VAL A 42 10.15 20.82 5.87
C VAL A 42 9.65 20.37 7.24
N LEU A 43 8.62 19.52 7.28
CA LEU A 43 8.04 19.02 8.53
C LEU A 43 9.00 18.08 9.27
N ARG A 44 9.75 17.25 8.53
CA ARG A 44 10.77 16.32 9.03
C ARG A 44 11.90 16.18 8.02
N PRO A 45 13.17 16.03 8.44
CA PRO A 45 14.30 15.87 7.53
C PRO A 45 14.16 14.67 6.58
N VAL A 46 13.54 13.58 7.03
CA VAL A 46 13.35 12.34 6.25
C VAL A 46 12.27 12.49 5.17
N LEU A 47 11.33 13.43 5.33
CA LEU A 47 10.11 13.50 4.51
C LEU A 47 10.37 13.68 3.01
N PRO A 48 11.28 14.58 2.55
CA PRO A 48 11.51 14.77 1.12
C PRO A 48 12.05 13.52 0.43
N VAL A 49 12.92 12.76 1.10
CA VAL A 49 13.48 11.49 0.58
C VAL A 49 12.39 10.42 0.44
N LEU A 50 11.38 10.46 1.32
CA LEU A 50 10.27 9.50 1.31
C LEU A 50 9.19 9.76 0.26
N HIS A 51 9.29 10.78 -0.59
CA HIS A 51 8.27 11.06 -1.63
C HIS A 51 7.89 9.81 -2.44
N GLY A 52 8.87 9.11 -3.01
CA GLY A 52 8.64 7.91 -3.81
C GLY A 52 7.95 6.79 -3.02
N PRO A 53 8.53 6.35 -1.89
CA PRO A 53 7.90 5.37 -1.00
C PRO A 53 6.51 5.77 -0.51
N LEU A 54 6.26 7.05 -0.21
CA LEU A 54 4.94 7.52 0.21
C LEU A 54 3.90 7.43 -0.90
N MET A 55 4.26 7.76 -2.14
CA MET A 55 3.34 7.67 -3.28
C MET A 55 3.08 6.22 -3.67
N ALA A 56 4.14 5.42 -3.85
CA ALA A 56 4.02 4.04 -4.32
C ALA A 56 3.48 3.11 -3.24
N CYS A 57 4.07 3.14 -2.03
CA CYS A 57 3.72 2.22 -0.96
C CYS A 57 2.62 2.80 -0.07
N GLY A 58 2.86 3.99 0.49
CA GLY A 58 1.98 4.60 1.49
C GLY A 58 0.59 4.95 0.98
N PHE A 59 0.49 5.40 -0.28
CA PHE A 59 -0.79 5.71 -0.93
C PHE A 59 -1.26 4.56 -1.82
N LEU A 60 -0.65 4.36 -2.99
CA LEU A 60 -1.16 3.44 -4.00
C LEU A 60 -1.20 1.99 -3.48
N GLY A 61 -0.14 1.53 -2.83
CA GLY A 61 -0.05 0.20 -2.26
C GLY A 61 -1.15 -0.10 -1.23
N VAL A 62 -1.39 0.84 -0.31
CA VAL A 62 -2.46 0.71 0.70
C VAL A 62 -3.84 0.81 0.04
N LEU A 63 -4.06 1.78 -0.85
CA LEU A 63 -5.36 2.00 -1.49
C LEU A 63 -5.77 0.82 -2.38
N ILE A 64 -4.89 0.39 -3.29
CA ILE A 64 -5.14 -0.73 -4.20
C ILE A 64 -5.38 -2.01 -3.38
N GLY A 65 -4.53 -2.28 -2.38
CA GLY A 65 -4.68 -3.43 -1.50
C GLY A 65 -6.03 -3.43 -0.77
N LEU A 66 -6.44 -2.27 -0.23
CA LEU A 66 -7.72 -2.11 0.46
C LEU A 66 -8.90 -2.31 -0.48
N GLU A 67 -8.92 -1.67 -1.65
CA GLU A 67 -9.98 -1.83 -2.64
C GLU A 67 -10.15 -3.30 -3.05
N ARG A 68 -9.04 -4.00 -3.33
CA ARG A 68 -9.10 -5.41 -3.72
C ARG A 68 -9.54 -6.30 -2.56
N ALA A 69 -9.14 -6.01 -1.33
CA ALA A 69 -9.62 -6.73 -0.15
C ALA A 69 -11.13 -6.53 0.09
N VAL A 70 -11.65 -5.32 -0.17
CA VAL A 70 -13.08 -5.02 -0.09
C VAL A 70 -13.84 -5.71 -1.22
N GLY A 71 -13.35 -5.60 -2.46
CA GLY A 71 -14.02 -6.14 -3.64
C GLY A 71 -14.05 -7.67 -3.71
N THR A 72 -13.00 -8.35 -3.22
CA THR A 72 -12.95 -9.83 -3.17
C THR A 72 -13.66 -10.42 -1.95
N GLY A 73 -13.83 -9.65 -0.87
CA GLY A 73 -14.35 -10.14 0.40
C GLY A 73 -13.41 -11.07 1.17
N TRP A 74 -12.15 -11.21 0.74
CA TRP A 74 -11.16 -12.06 1.39
C TRP A 74 -10.60 -11.43 2.65
N ARG A 75 -10.83 -12.07 3.81
CA ARG A 75 -10.38 -11.54 5.12
C ARG A 75 -8.86 -11.41 5.23
N TRP A 76 -8.11 -12.35 4.66
CA TRP A 76 -6.66 -12.33 4.67
C TRP A 76 -6.07 -11.22 3.79
N ALA A 77 -6.80 -10.76 2.76
CA ALA A 77 -6.34 -9.71 1.85
C ALA A 77 -6.09 -8.37 2.55
N TYR A 78 -6.76 -8.12 3.70
CA TYR A 78 -6.54 -6.91 4.52
C TYR A 78 -5.15 -6.86 5.18
N ALA A 79 -4.46 -8.00 5.31
CA ALA A 79 -3.11 -8.02 5.87
C ALA A 79 -2.12 -7.25 4.99
N GLY A 80 -2.27 -7.28 3.67
CA GLY A 80 -1.44 -6.54 2.72
C GLY A 80 -1.42 -5.04 2.98
N PRO A 81 -2.54 -4.32 2.82
CA PRO A 81 -2.59 -2.88 3.05
C PRO A 81 -2.28 -2.50 4.50
N ALA A 82 -2.60 -3.36 5.49
CA ALA A 82 -2.25 -3.10 6.89
C ALA A 82 -0.73 -3.13 7.15
N LEU A 83 -0.02 -4.11 6.58
CA LEU A 83 1.44 -4.19 6.68
C LEU A 83 2.12 -3.02 5.97
N VAL A 84 1.64 -2.64 4.78
CA VAL A 84 2.19 -1.49 4.05
C VAL A 84 1.94 -0.17 4.79
N ALA A 85 0.74 0.02 5.35
CA ALA A 85 0.45 1.18 6.19
C ALA A 85 1.37 1.23 7.41
N GLY A 86 1.57 0.09 8.08
CA GLY A 86 2.50 -0.04 9.20
C GLY A 86 3.95 0.30 8.82
N GLY A 87 4.45 -0.25 7.70
CA GLY A 87 5.79 0.03 7.18
C GLY A 87 5.98 1.51 6.84
N THR A 88 4.95 2.15 6.27
CA THR A 88 4.94 3.58 5.96
C THR A 88 5.01 4.44 7.24
N ILE A 89 4.25 4.08 8.27
CA ILE A 89 4.28 4.76 9.58
C ILE A 89 5.66 4.63 10.22
N VAL A 90 6.27 3.45 10.17
CA VAL A 90 7.63 3.21 10.68
C VAL A 90 8.66 4.08 9.95
N ALA A 91 8.56 4.18 8.62
CA ALA A 91 9.43 5.05 7.82
C ALA A 91 9.26 6.54 8.19
N LEU A 92 8.02 7.01 8.33
CA LEU A 92 7.71 8.40 8.72
C LEU A 92 8.13 8.72 10.17
N ALA A 93 8.10 7.74 11.06
CA ALA A 93 8.61 7.86 12.41
C ALA A 93 10.14 8.04 12.46
N GLY A 94 10.84 7.78 11.35
CA GLY A 94 12.29 7.91 11.25
C GLY A 94 13.04 6.75 11.90
N VAL A 95 12.39 5.59 12.06
CA VAL A 95 13.04 4.39 12.59
C VAL A 95 14.05 3.89 11.56
N PRO A 96 15.36 3.88 11.88
CA PRO A 96 16.38 3.45 10.93
C PRO A 96 16.37 1.93 10.73
N GLY A 97 16.86 1.49 9.58
CA GLY A 97 17.11 0.08 9.28
C GLY A 97 15.98 -0.62 8.54
N TRP A 98 15.90 -1.94 8.73
CA TRP A 98 15.06 -2.85 7.96
C TRP A 98 13.56 -2.95 8.33
N PRO A 99 13.05 -2.53 9.52
CA PRO A 99 11.65 -2.81 9.88
C PRO A 99 10.61 -2.21 8.93
N GLY A 100 10.76 -0.94 8.53
CA GLY A 100 9.83 -0.26 7.62
C GLY A 100 9.80 -0.89 6.22
N PRO A 101 10.97 -1.05 5.57
CA PRO A 101 11.08 -1.78 4.30
C PRO A 101 10.54 -3.21 4.38
N LEU A 102 10.88 -3.98 5.42
CA LEU A 102 10.41 -5.37 5.55
C LEU A 102 8.88 -5.46 5.60
N LEU A 103 8.23 -4.63 6.43
CA LEU A 103 6.77 -4.59 6.53
C LEU A 103 6.14 -4.24 5.17
N THR A 104 6.73 -3.28 4.47
CA THR A 104 6.27 -2.86 3.14
C THR A 104 6.42 -3.98 2.12
N THR A 105 7.56 -4.68 2.11
CA THR A 105 7.83 -5.81 1.22
C THR A 105 6.86 -6.97 1.50
N LEU A 106 6.67 -7.36 2.75
CA LEU A 106 5.70 -8.39 3.13
C LEU A 106 4.26 -8.00 2.73
N GLY A 107 3.88 -6.74 2.95
CA GLY A 107 2.58 -6.24 2.51
C GLY A 107 2.41 -6.29 1.00
N SER A 108 3.42 -5.90 0.23
CA SER A 108 3.41 -5.95 -1.24
C SER A 108 3.32 -7.39 -1.78
N LEU A 109 3.95 -8.37 -1.12
CA LEU A 109 3.79 -9.80 -1.46
C LEU A 109 2.34 -10.27 -1.31
N ILE A 110 1.67 -9.88 -0.22
CA ILE A 110 0.26 -10.22 0.01
C ILE A 110 -0.64 -9.56 -1.03
N VAL A 111 -0.44 -8.26 -1.32
CA VAL A 111 -1.23 -7.56 -2.35
C VAL A 111 -1.03 -8.22 -3.71
N THR A 112 0.21 -8.55 -4.08
CA THR A 112 0.51 -9.25 -5.33
C THR A 112 -0.15 -10.63 -5.39
N ALA A 113 -0.17 -11.39 -4.28
CA ALA A 113 -0.89 -12.66 -4.22
C ALA A 113 -2.41 -12.49 -4.45
N VAL A 114 -3.02 -11.44 -3.90
CA VAL A 114 -4.44 -11.10 -4.16
C VAL A 114 -4.66 -10.79 -5.63
N LEU A 115 -3.77 -10.00 -6.26
CA LEU A 115 -3.86 -9.63 -7.67
C LEU A 115 -3.70 -10.85 -8.59
N VAL A 116 -2.77 -11.76 -8.29
CA VAL A 116 -2.63 -13.04 -8.99
C VAL A 116 -3.90 -13.88 -8.82
N GLY A 117 -4.46 -13.95 -7.62
CA GLY A 117 -5.74 -14.61 -7.38
C GLY A 117 -6.86 -14.03 -8.25
N LEU A 118 -6.90 -12.71 -8.43
CA LEU A 118 -7.88 -12.03 -9.28
C LEU A 118 -7.73 -12.41 -10.76
N VAL A 119 -6.49 -12.52 -11.26
CA VAL A 119 -6.21 -13.01 -12.63
C VAL A 119 -6.78 -14.42 -12.84
N ARG A 120 -6.72 -15.28 -11.82
CA ARG A 120 -7.25 -16.66 -11.91
C ARG A 120 -8.78 -16.69 -11.91
N ILE A 121 -9.44 -15.72 -11.28
CA ILE A 121 -10.91 -15.61 -11.26
C ILE A 121 -11.42 -15.02 -12.56
N GLN A 122 -10.79 -13.94 -13.04
CA GLN A 122 -11.18 -13.23 -14.25
C GLN A 122 -9.95 -12.98 -15.12
N PRO A 123 -9.59 -13.91 -16.01
CA PRO A 123 -8.41 -13.77 -16.86
C PRO A 123 -8.65 -12.70 -17.93
N ALA A 124 -8.15 -11.49 -17.67
CA ALA A 124 -8.20 -10.38 -18.60
C ALA A 124 -6.86 -9.62 -18.62
N LEU A 125 -6.61 -8.85 -19.68
CA LEU A 125 -5.37 -8.08 -19.82
C LEU A 125 -5.20 -7.11 -18.64
N PHE A 126 -6.26 -6.38 -18.24
CA PHE A 126 -6.17 -5.42 -17.15
C PHE A 126 -5.80 -6.08 -15.80
N THR A 127 -6.31 -7.27 -15.50
CA THR A 127 -5.94 -8.00 -14.28
C THR A 127 -4.50 -8.48 -14.34
N ALA A 128 -4.04 -8.93 -15.51
CA ALA A 128 -2.66 -9.34 -15.71
C ALA A 128 -1.69 -8.16 -15.55
N THR A 129 -2.01 -7.00 -16.14
CA THR A 129 -1.25 -5.76 -15.99
C THR A 129 -1.14 -5.34 -14.52
N MET A 130 -2.24 -5.39 -13.76
CA MET A 130 -2.20 -5.09 -12.32
C MET A 130 -1.29 -6.06 -11.57
N ALA A 131 -1.37 -7.36 -11.84
CA ALA A 131 -0.52 -8.36 -11.18
C ALA A 131 0.97 -8.18 -11.51
N VAL A 132 1.30 -7.85 -12.76
CA VAL A 132 2.68 -7.51 -13.17
C VAL A 132 3.14 -6.24 -12.44
N GLY A 133 2.28 -5.23 -12.31
CA GLY A 133 2.57 -4.04 -11.51
C GLY A 133 2.85 -4.37 -10.04
N GLY A 134 2.08 -5.27 -9.45
CA GLY A 134 2.34 -5.79 -8.10
C GLY A 134 3.69 -6.51 -7.98
N ALA A 135 4.03 -7.35 -8.95
CA ALA A 135 5.33 -8.04 -8.98
C ALA A 135 6.50 -7.06 -9.14
N ALA A 136 6.36 -6.06 -10.02
CA ALA A 136 7.35 -5.00 -10.18
C ALA A 136 7.51 -4.18 -8.89
N TRP A 137 6.43 -3.93 -8.15
CA TRP A 137 6.48 -3.26 -6.86
C TRP A 137 7.24 -4.08 -5.80
N VAL A 138 7.01 -5.40 -5.72
CA VAL A 138 7.81 -6.29 -4.87
C VAL A 138 9.29 -6.21 -5.24
N GLY A 139 9.60 -6.29 -6.55
CA GLY A 139 10.96 -6.15 -7.06
C GLY A 139 11.60 -4.82 -6.65
N GLY A 140 10.87 -3.72 -6.79
CA GLY A 140 11.34 -2.38 -6.38
C GLY A 140 11.59 -2.25 -4.87
N ASN A 141 10.84 -2.97 -4.02
CA ASN A 141 11.08 -2.97 -2.57
C ASN A 141 12.29 -3.81 -2.14
N LEU A 142 12.84 -4.65 -3.04
CA LEU A 142 14.01 -5.50 -2.78
C LEU A 142 15.32 -4.88 -3.26
N LEU A 143 15.26 -3.76 -3.99
CA LEU A 143 16.41 -2.99 -4.49
C LEU A 143 16.78 -1.87 -3.50
#